data_AF-A0A7V2XYJ0-F1
#
_entry.id   AF-A0A7V2XYJ0-F1
#
_cell.length_a   1.000
_cell.length_b   1.000
_cell.length_c   1.000
_cell.angle_alpha   90.00
_cell.angle_beta   90.00
_cell.angle_gamma   90.00
#
_symmetry.space_group_name_H-M   'P 1'
#
loop_
_entity.id
_entity.type
_entity.pdbx_description
1 polymer ?
#
loop_
_entity_poly.entity_id
_entity_poly.type
_entity_poly.pdbx_seq_one_letter_code
_entity_poly.pdbx_strand_id
1 'polypeptide(L)'
;MGERQIDRRGFIKSTLLGVGGMVLSVPGLQQEVKAAEVKGKDRRFVYRVLGKTGLKIPVINMGVMLTDNPNLIRTALDSGITLLDTAHGYMGGRNE
;
A
#
# COMPACT_ATOMS: atom_id res chain seq x y z
N MET A 1 0.60 52.76 0.68
CA MET A 1 -0.03 51.53 1.20
C MET A 1 0.75 50.36 0.61
N GLY A 2 1.63 49.72 1.37
CA GLY A 2 2.45 48.60 0.88
C GLY A 2 1.75 47.27 1.09
N GLU A 3 1.71 46.42 0.07
CA GLU A 3 1.04 45.13 0.10
C GLU A 3 1.71 44.17 1.10
N ARG A 4 0.92 43.59 2.02
CA ARG A 4 1.40 42.55 2.94
C ARG A 4 1.42 41.20 2.21
N GLN A 5 2.59 40.76 1.77
CA GLN A 5 2.78 39.42 1.22
C GLN A 5 2.55 38.36 2.32
N ILE A 6 1.76 37.33 2.01
CA ILE A 6 1.46 36.24 2.93
C ILE A 6 2.69 35.32 3.01
N ASP A 7 3.29 35.20 4.19
CA ASP A 7 4.40 34.28 4.43
C ASP A 7 3.93 32.80 4.37
N ARG A 8 4.82 31.84 4.12
CA ARG A 8 4.53 30.40 3.92
C ARG A 8 3.67 29.82 5.05
N ARG A 9 3.95 30.20 6.29
CA ARG A 9 3.15 29.77 7.46
C ARG A 9 1.76 30.41 7.45
N GLY A 10 1.66 31.65 7.01
CA GLY A 10 0.39 32.34 6.78
C GLY A 10 -0.45 31.62 5.73
N PHE A 11 0.17 31.20 4.63
CA PHE A 11 -0.49 30.46 3.54
C PHE A 11 -1.00 29.09 4.01
N ILE A 12 -0.20 28.34 4.77
CA ILE A 12 -0.62 27.03 5.32
C ILE A 12 -1.80 27.23 6.28
N LYS A 13 -1.73 28.24 7.16
CA LYS A 13 -2.82 28.54 8.10
C LYS A 13 -4.10 28.98 7.38
N SER A 14 -4.00 29.85 6.38
CA SER A 14 -5.17 30.31 5.61
C SER A 14 -5.80 29.17 4.82
N THR A 15 -4.98 28.28 4.25
CA THR A 15 -5.45 27.09 3.51
C THR A 15 -6.14 26.10 4.45
N LEU A 16 -5.56 25.79 5.62
CA LEU A 16 -6.18 24.91 6.61
C LEU A 16 -7.53 25.47 7.12
N LEU A 17 -7.58 26.77 7.41
CA LEU A 17 -8.80 27.44 7.87
C LEU A 17 -9.88 27.45 6.79
N GLY A 18 -9.51 27.72 5.53
CA GLY A 18 -10.44 27.71 4.40
C GLY A 18 -11.05 26.32 4.16
N VAL A 19 -10.22 25.27 4.13
CA VAL A 19 -10.68 23.89 3.93
C VAL A 19 -11.49 23.39 5.12
N GLY A 20 -11.04 23.65 6.36
CA GLY A 20 -11.76 23.25 7.57
C GLY A 20 -13.13 23.94 7.69
N GLY A 21 -13.22 25.22 7.35
CA GLY A 21 -14.49 25.96 7.32
C GLY A 21 -15.45 25.42 6.25
N MET A 22 -14.94 25.01 5.09
CA MET A 22 -15.76 24.46 4.00
C MET A 22 -16.31 23.06 4.35
N VAL A 23 -15.50 22.20 4.98
CA VAL A 23 -15.91 20.86 5.41
C VAL A 23 -16.99 20.89 6.50
N LEU A 24 -16.94 21.88 7.40
CA LEU A 24 -17.93 22.01 8.49
C LEU A 24 -19.26 22.63 8.03
N SER A 25 -19.26 23.42 6.96
CA SER A 25 -20.43 24.21 6.54
C SER A 25 -21.29 23.55 5.45
N VAL A 26 -20.81 22.48 4.83
CA VAL A 26 -21.52 21.76 3.77
C VAL A 26 -22.15 20.49 4.33
N PRO A 27 -23.49 20.40 4.44
CA PRO A 27 -24.17 19.17 4.82
C PRO A 27 -23.85 18.08 3.78
N GLY A 28 -23.14 17.03 4.19
CA GLY A 28 -22.78 15.89 3.32
C GLY A 28 -21.27 15.68 3.09
N LEU A 29 -20.40 16.63 3.44
CA LEU A 29 -18.93 16.43 3.40
C LEU A 29 -18.34 15.94 4.73
N GLN A 30 -19.17 15.79 5.77
CA GLN A 30 -18.82 15.11 7.03
C GLN A 30 -18.74 13.58 6.88
N GLN A 31 -18.38 13.08 5.69
CA GLN A 31 -18.21 11.65 5.50
C GLN A 31 -16.97 11.20 6.26
N GLU A 32 -17.24 10.59 7.40
CA GLU A 32 -16.30 9.95 8.31
C GLU A 32 -15.14 9.31 7.56
N VAL A 33 -13.92 9.63 7.98
CA VAL A 33 -12.74 8.79 7.73
C VAL A 33 -12.94 7.50 8.52
N LYS A 34 -13.87 6.65 8.07
CA LYS A 34 -13.93 5.26 8.50
C LYS A 34 -12.74 4.59 7.85
N ALA A 35 -11.68 4.44 8.63
CA ALA A 35 -10.68 3.43 8.38
C ALA A 35 -11.43 2.11 8.16
N ALA A 36 -11.49 1.66 6.92
CA ALA A 36 -12.13 0.41 6.57
C ALA A 36 -11.37 -0.70 7.30
N GLU A 37 -11.96 -1.21 8.37
CA GLU A 37 -11.51 -2.44 8.99
C GLU A 37 -11.77 -3.56 7.97
N VAL A 38 -10.73 -3.93 7.22
CA VAL A 38 -10.77 -5.07 6.31
C VAL A 38 -10.76 -6.32 7.19
N LYS A 39 -11.92 -6.66 7.74
CA LYS A 39 -12.18 -7.96 8.36
C LYS A 39 -11.84 -9.00 7.29
N GLY A 40 -10.82 -9.82 7.57
CA GLY A 40 -10.22 -10.72 6.60
C GLY A 40 -11.28 -11.61 5.95
N LYS A 41 -11.60 -11.32 4.69
CA LYS A 41 -12.21 -12.32 3.82
C LYS A 41 -11.32 -13.55 3.89
N ASP A 42 -11.89 -14.74 4.03
CA ASP A 42 -11.19 -16.00 3.79
C ASP A 42 -10.53 -15.89 2.41
N ARG A 43 -9.23 -15.60 2.39
CA ARG A 43 -8.45 -15.44 1.18
C ARG A 43 -8.21 -16.84 0.63
N ARG A 44 -9.18 -17.36 -0.12
CA ARG A 44 -9.04 -18.65 -0.80
C ARG A 44 -8.12 -18.47 -2.01
N PHE A 45 -6.87 -18.89 -1.88
CA PHE A 45 -5.95 -18.96 -3.01
C PHE A 45 -6.42 -20.00 -4.02
N VAL A 46 -6.31 -19.65 -5.30
CA VAL A 46 -6.45 -20.61 -6.40
C VAL A 46 -5.08 -21.23 -6.64
N TYR A 47 -5.01 -22.56 -6.66
CA TYR A 47 -3.78 -23.32 -6.88
C TYR A 47 -3.78 -24.00 -8.25
N ARG A 48 -2.60 -24.12 -8.85
CA ARG A 48 -2.36 -24.86 -10.10
C ARG A 48 -1.08 -25.67 -10.03
N VAL A 49 -1.02 -26.73 -10.83
CA VAL A 49 0.19 -27.56 -10.98
C VAL A 49 1.18 -26.83 -11.89
N LEU A 50 2.44 -26.74 -11.46
CA LEU A 50 3.53 -26.16 -12.23
C LEU A 50 3.97 -27.15 -13.33
N GLY A 51 3.43 -26.98 -14.54
CA GLY A 51 3.77 -27.82 -15.68
C GLY A 51 3.57 -29.32 -15.39
N LYS A 52 4.59 -30.13 -15.69
CA LYS A 52 4.59 -31.58 -15.42
C LYS A 52 5.24 -31.95 -14.09
N THR A 53 5.61 -30.98 -13.25
CA THR A 53 6.37 -31.23 -12.01
C THR A 53 5.54 -31.84 -10.89
N GLY A 54 4.21 -31.70 -10.94
CA GLY A 54 3.31 -32.11 -9.85
C GLY A 54 3.24 -31.11 -8.69
N LEU A 55 4.08 -30.07 -8.66
CA LEU A 55 4.07 -29.04 -7.62
C LEU A 55 2.82 -28.16 -7.74
N LYS A 56 2.00 -28.10 -6.70
CA LYS A 56 0.84 -27.20 -6.63
C LYS A 56 1.26 -25.88 -5.99
N ILE A 57 1.14 -24.79 -6.74
CA ILE A 57 1.49 -23.43 -6.30
C ILE A 57 0.29 -22.50 -6.47
N PRO A 58 0.20 -21.41 -5.69
CA PRO A 58 -0.82 -20.40 -5.93
C PRO A 58 -0.61 -19.76 -7.31
N VAL A 59 -1.71 -19.36 -7.96
CA VAL A 59 -1.65 -18.72 -9.28
C VAL A 59 -1.03 -17.33 -9.20
N ILE A 60 -1.14 -16.67 -8.04
CA ILE A 60 -0.52 -15.38 -7.75
C ILE A 60 0.67 -15.64 -6.81
N ASN A 61 1.84 -15.13 -7.20
CA ASN A 61 3.10 -15.30 -6.50
C ASN A 61 3.79 -13.94 -6.33
N MET A 62 4.90 -13.89 -5.59
CA MET A 62 5.61 -12.65 -5.28
C MET A 62 6.97 -12.62 -5.98
N GLY A 63 7.19 -11.61 -6.81
CA GLY A 63 8.53 -11.27 -7.29
C GLY A 63 9.27 -10.43 -6.27
N VAL A 64 10.53 -10.78 -5.98
CA VAL A 64 11.34 -10.09 -4.97
C VAL A 64 12.38 -9.15 -5.56
N MET A 65 12.28 -8.80 -6.87
CA MET A 65 13.23 -7.91 -7.55
C MET A 65 13.51 -6.58 -6.85
N LEU A 66 12.48 -5.98 -6.24
CA LEU A 66 12.54 -4.66 -5.58
C LEU A 66 12.18 -4.72 -4.09
N THR A 67 12.17 -5.92 -3.50
CA THR A 67 11.78 -6.11 -2.10
C THR A 67 13.01 -6.30 -1.24
N ASP A 68 13.46 -5.27 -0.52
CA ASP A 68 14.55 -5.34 0.47
C ASP A 68 14.02 -5.41 1.92
N ASN A 69 12.70 -5.28 2.11
CA ASN A 69 12.07 -5.36 3.43
C ASN A 69 11.63 -6.80 3.75
N PRO A 70 12.24 -7.46 4.75
CA PRO A 70 11.92 -8.85 5.10
C PRO A 70 10.49 -9.02 5.65
N ASN A 71 9.86 -7.97 6.17
CA ASN A 71 8.49 -8.05 6.68
C ASN A 71 7.47 -8.26 5.55
N LEU A 72 7.76 -7.77 4.34
CA LEU A 72 6.90 -8.01 3.17
C LEU A 72 6.95 -9.48 2.75
N ILE A 73 8.14 -10.08 2.76
CA ILE A 73 8.33 -11.51 2.51
C ILE A 73 7.55 -12.33 3.53
N ARG A 74 7.69 -12.00 4.81
CA ARG A 74 6.97 -12.70 5.88
C ARG A 74 5.46 -12.59 5.73
N THR A 75 4.96 -11.39 5.44
CA THR A 75 3.53 -11.17 5.21
C THR A 75 3.01 -11.96 3.99
N ALA A 76 3.79 -12.06 2.92
CA ALA A 76 3.43 -12.85 1.75
C ALA A 76 3.35 -14.35 2.08
N LEU A 77 4.34 -14.88 2.78
CA LEU A 77 4.35 -16.29 3.23
C LEU A 77 3.18 -16.57 4.19
N ASP A 78 2.98 -15.73 5.20
CA ASP A 78 1.87 -15.84 6.16
C ASP A 78 0.51 -15.73 5.48
N SER A 79 0.43 -15.02 4.35
CA SER A 79 -0.79 -14.95 3.55
C SER A 79 -1.07 -16.22 2.75
N GLY A 80 -0.07 -17.07 2.48
CA GLY A 80 -0.21 -18.28 1.66
C GLY A 80 0.45 -18.21 0.28
N ILE A 81 1.24 -17.16 -0.01
CA ILE A 81 2.11 -17.13 -1.20
C ILE A 81 3.31 -18.04 -0.92
N THR A 82 3.52 -19.07 -1.73
CA THR A 82 4.58 -20.08 -1.50
C THR A 82 5.70 -20.05 -2.53
N LEU A 83 5.59 -19.25 -3.59
CA LEU A 83 6.64 -19.06 -4.58
C LEU A 83 7.11 -17.60 -4.54
N LEU A 84 8.41 -17.44 -4.27
CA LEU A 84 9.13 -16.18 -4.34
C LEU A 84 10.03 -16.23 -5.58
N ASP A 85 9.81 -15.33 -6.54
CA ASP A 85 10.60 -15.25 -7.76
C ASP A 85 11.78 -14.29 -7.54
N THR A 86 12.99 -14.85 -7.63
CA THR A 86 14.25 -14.12 -7.43
C THR A 86 15.24 -14.38 -8.57
N ALA A 87 16.30 -13.58 -8.61
CA ALA A 87 17.44 -13.75 -9.49
C ALA A 87 18.71 -13.16 -8.86
N HIS A 88 19.86 -13.73 -9.21
CA HIS A 88 21.18 -13.33 -8.71
C HIS A 88 21.48 -11.81 -8.85
N GLY A 89 20.95 -11.15 -9.88
CA GLY A 89 21.17 -9.71 -10.10
C GLY A 89 20.27 -8.79 -9.28
N TYR A 90 19.23 -9.30 -8.62
CA TYR A 90 18.22 -8.49 -7.96
C TYR A 90 18.83 -7.74 -6.76
N MET A 91 18.66 -6.41 -6.78
CA MET A 91 19.24 -5.47 -5.80
C MET A 91 20.75 -5.65 -5.58
N GLY A 92 21.49 -6.07 -6.62
CA GLY A 92 22.93 -6.33 -6.53
C GLY A 92 23.26 -7.60 -5.73
N GLY A 93 22.44 -8.64 -5.87
CA GLY A 93 22.61 -9.93 -5.18
C GLY A 93 22.10 -9.95 -3.74
N ARG A 94 21.34 -8.92 -3.33
CA ARG A 94 20.82 -8.82 -1.96
C ARG A 94 19.45 -9.49 -1.77
N ASN A 95 18.83 -9.91 -2.87
CA ASN A 95 17.47 -10.44 -2.88
C ASN A 95 17.39 -11.89 -3.34
N GLU A 96 18.52 -12.59 -3.45
CA GLU A 96 18.59 -14.05 -3.68
C GLU A 96 18.16 -14.82 -2.42
#